data_AF-A0A259LK75-F1
#
_entry.id   AF-A0A259LK75-F1
#
_cell.length_a   1.000
_cell.length_b   1.000
_cell.length_c   1.000
_cell.angle_alpha   90.00
_cell.angle_beta   90.00
_cell.angle_gamma   90.00
#
_symmetry.space_group_name_H-M   'P 1'
#
loop_
_entity.id
_entity.type
_entity.pdbx_description
1 polymer ?
#
loop_
_entity_poly.entity_id
_entity_poly.type
_entity_poly.pdbx_seq_one_letter_code
_entity_poly.pdbx_strand_id
1 'polypeptide(L)' 'MLSYQHGFHAGNRADVLKHAVLDTLLRSAAAGPRPIFYVETHSGRGRYDLTNAQARKRGES' A
#
# COMPACT_ATOMS: atom_id res chain seq x y z
N MET A 1 -12.81 -9.44 15.55
CA MET A 1 -11.64 -8.92 16.29
C MET A 1 -10.53 -8.63 15.30
N LEU A 2 -10.51 -7.43 14.72
CA LEU A 2 -9.38 -6.87 13.98
C LEU A 2 -9.43 -5.36 14.20
N SER A 3 -8.72 -4.87 15.22
CA SER A 3 -8.74 -3.45 15.62
C SER A 3 -7.86 -2.58 14.70
N TYR A 4 -6.95 -3.19 13.95
CA TYR A 4 -6.12 -2.46 12.99
C TYR A 4 -6.90 -2.19 11.70
N GLN A 5 -6.99 -0.91 11.34
CA GLN A 5 -7.57 -0.47 10.08
C GLN A 5 -6.53 0.39 9.37
N HIS A 6 -6.01 -0.10 8.25
CA HIS A 6 -4.95 0.58 7.51
C HIS A 6 -5.36 1.98 7.03
N GLY A 7 -6.67 2.26 6.91
CA GLY A 7 -7.17 3.59 6.56
C GLY A 7 -6.83 4.70 7.55
N PHE A 8 -6.42 4.39 8.78
CA PHE A 8 -5.89 5.39 9.73
C PHE A 8 -4.43 5.79 9.44
N HIS A 9 -3.74 5.03 8.58
CA HIS A 9 -2.29 5.12 8.33
C HIS A 9 -1.96 5.23 6.84
N ALA A 10 -2.99 5.21 5.98
CA ALA A 10 -2.82 5.19 4.54
C ALA A 10 -2.06 6.43 4.07
N GLY A 11 -1.02 6.24 3.27
CA GLY A 11 -0.21 7.33 2.73
C GLY A 11 0.86 7.87 3.67
N ASN A 12 1.07 7.26 4.84
CA ASN A 12 2.15 7.67 5.74
C ASN A 12 3.55 7.33 5.17
N ARG A 13 4.61 7.71 5.90
CA ARG A 13 6.01 7.48 5.47
C ARG A 13 6.35 6.00 5.21
N ALA A 14 5.73 5.07 5.96
CA ALA A 14 5.93 3.65 5.75
C ALA A 14 5.28 3.18 4.44
N ASP A 15 4.12 3.72 4.10
CA ASP A 15 3.45 3.48 2.81
C ASP A 15 4.28 4.01 1.64
N VAL A 16 4.85 5.21 1.78
CA VAL A 16 5.75 5.76 0.75
C VAL A 16 6.93 4.82 0.50
N LEU A 17 7.61 4.38 1.56
CA LEU A 17 8.75 3.46 1.43
C LEU A 17 8.34 2.12 0.83
N LYS A 18 7.31 1.47 1.38
CA LYS A 18 6.91 0.12 0.93
C LYS A 18 6.44 0.13 -0.52
N HIS A 19 5.71 1.16 -0.96
CA HIS A 19 5.21 1.26 -2.32
C HIS A 19 6.30 1.64 -3.32
N ALA A 20 7.26 2.49 -2.96
CA ALA A 20 8.41 2.79 -3.81
C ALA A 20 9.26 1.53 -4.08
N VAL A 21 9.49 0.72 -3.04
CA VAL A 21 10.20 -0.56 -3.17
C VAL A 21 9.40 -1.54 -4.04
N LEU A 22 8.09 -1.69 -3.78
CA LEU A 22 7.23 -2.58 -4.56
C LEU A 22 7.18 -2.20 -6.04
N ASP A 23 7.03 -0.91 -6.35
CA ASP A 23 7.04 -0.39 -7.73
C ASP A 23 8.36 -0.72 -8.43
N THR A 24 9.50 -0.50 -7.76
CA THR A 24 10.82 -0.84 -8.30
C THR A 24 10.96 -2.33 -8.59
N LEU A 25 10.53 -3.19 -7.65
CA LEU A 25 10.58 -4.66 -7.81
C LEU A 25 9.69 -5.13 -8.96
N LEU A 26 8.46 -4.64 -9.04
CA LEU A 26 7.51 -5.02 -10.10
C LEU A 26 8.00 -4.55 -11.47
N ARG A 27 8.55 -3.34 -11.59
CA ARG A 27 9.17 -2.86 -12.84
C ARG A 27 10.34 -3.73 -13.26
N SER A 28 11.24 -4.05 -12.33
CA SER A 28 12.40 -4.89 -12.62
C SER A 28 11.98 -6.30 -13.05
N ALA A 29 10.99 -6.90 -12.37
CA ALA A 29 10.48 -8.21 -12.72
C ALA A 29 9.79 -8.19 -14.09
N ALA A 30 9.02 -7.13 -14.39
CA ALA A 30 8.25 -6.99 -15.63
C ALA A 30 9.10 -6.68 -16.86
N ALA A 31 10.38 -6.37 -16.69
CA ALA A 31 11.32 -6.19 -17.79
C ALA A 31 11.69 -7.51 -18.50
N GLY A 32 11.45 -8.66 -17.85
CA GLY A 32 11.69 -9.98 -18.44
C GLY A 32 10.53 -10.45 -19.34
N PRO A 33 10.78 -11.39 -20.28
CA PRO A 33 9.73 -11.92 -21.17
C PRO A 33 8.76 -12.89 -20.47
N ARG A 34 9.03 -13.28 -19.21
CA ARG A 34 8.24 -14.26 -18.48
C ARG A 34 7.11 -13.57 -17.71
N PRO A 35 5.88 -14.14 -17.71
CA PRO A 35 4.78 -13.60 -16.92
C PRO A 35 5.10 -13.69 -15.43
N ILE A 36 4.54 -12.76 -14.66
CA ILE A 36 4.72 -12.68 -13.20
C ILE A 36 3.41 -13.03 -12.52
N PHE A 37 3.51 -13.79 -11.44
CA PHE A 37 2.42 -14.00 -10.50
C PHE A 37 2.67 -13.19 -9.23
N TYR A 38 1.74 -12.31 -8.86
CA TYR A 38 1.84 -11.46 -7.68
C TYR A 38 0.91 -11.97 -6.58
N VAL A 39 1.44 -12.12 -5.37
CA VAL A 39 0.68 -12.51 -4.19
C VAL A 39 0.93 -11.49 -3.09
N GLU A 40 -0.16 -11.02 -2.48
CA GLU A 40 -0.12 -10.11 -1.35
C GLU A 40 -0.93 -10.72 -0.20
N THR A 41 -0.26 -11.03 0.90
CA THR A 41 -0.87 -11.76 2.02
C THR A 41 -1.82 -10.90 2.85
N HIS A 42 -1.67 -9.57 2.78
CA HIS A 42 -2.41 -8.60 3.58
C HIS A 42 -2.80 -7.35 2.74
N SER A 43 -3.57 -7.54 1.68
CA SER A 43 -3.91 -6.47 0.70
C SER A 43 -4.76 -5.31 1.19
N GLY A 44 -5.37 -5.43 2.38
CA GLY A 44 -6.31 -4.43 2.87
C GLY A 44 -7.49 -4.23 1.92
N ARG A 45 -7.89 -2.97 1.66
CA ARG A 45 -9.04 -2.64 0.79
C ARG A 45 -8.66 -2.17 -0.62
N GLY A 46 -7.38 -2.21 -0.97
CA GLY A 46 -6.84 -1.75 -2.26
C GLY A 46 -6.67 -0.23 -2.41
N ARG A 47 -7.68 0.59 -2.09
CA ARG A 47 -7.59 2.07 -2.15
C ARG A 47 -8.14 2.75 -0.91
N TYR A 48 -7.54 3.88 -0.55
CA TYR A 48 -7.94 4.69 0.59
C TYR A 48 -8.13 6.13 0.16
N ASP A 49 -9.26 6.73 0.55
CA ASP A 49 -9.49 8.17 0.41
C ASP A 49 -8.78 8.90 1.56
N LEU A 50 -7.75 9.68 1.23
CA LEU A 50 -6.95 10.45 2.20
C LEU A 50 -7.66 11.72 2.69
N THR A 51 -8.79 12.08 2.09
CA THR A 51 -9.57 13.26 2.48
C THR A 51 -10.61 12.97 3.56
N ASN A 52 -10.93 11.69 3.81
CA ASN A 52 -11.95 11.31 4.78
C ASN A 52 -11.50 11.45 6.24
N ALA A 53 -12.47 11.37 7.15
CA ALA A 53 -12.23 11.48 8.59
C ALA A 53 -11.33 10.36 9.15
N GLN A 54 -11.31 9.17 8.53
CA GLN A 54 -10.50 8.05 8.98
C GLN A 54 -9.00 8.34 8.77
N ALA A 55 -8.61 8.75 7.55
CA ALA A 55 -7.23 9.07 7.20
C ALA A 55 -6.70 10.29 7.96
N ARG A 56 -7.53 11.33 8.10
CA ARG A 56 -7.15 12.56 8.81
C ARG A 56 -7.04 12.40 10.33
N LYS A 57 -7.61 11.35 10.92
CA LYS A 57 -7.67 11.17 12.38
C LYS A 57 -6.30 11.19 13.07
N ARG A 58 -5.25 10.70 12.40
CA ARG A 58 -3.89 10.64 12.95
C ARG A 58 -2.93 11.67 12.34
N GLY A 59 -3.31 12.35 11.27
CA GLY A 59 -2.46 13.36 10.61
C GLY A 59 -1.15 12.79 10.06
N GLU A 60 -1.15 11.53 9.62
CA GLU A 60 0.05 10.84 9.13
C GLU A 60 0.29 11.03 7.62
N SER A 61 -0.75 11.42 6.88
CA SER A 61 -0.81 11.57 5.43
C SER A 61 -0.83 13.03 5.00
#